data_AF-A0A7C7CBK2-F1
#
_entry.id   AF-A0A7C7CBK2-F1
#
_cell.length_a   1.000
_cell.length_b   1.000
_cell.length_c   1.000
_cell.angle_alpha   90.00
_cell.angle_beta   90.00
_cell.angle_gamma   90.00
#
_symmetry.space_group_name_H-M   'P 1'
#
loop_
_entity.id
_entity.type
_entity.pdbx_description
1 polymer ?
#
loop_
_entity_poly.entity_id
_entity_poly.type
_entity_poly.pdbx_seq_one_letter_code
_entity_poly.pdbx_strand_id
1 'polypeptide(L)'
;MIELKQGDTFDIEYPFHNQGCGFYNGVIETMLTPGCHRDTEQEDQGWGYQECVYWTANFMGKIHYEVMSIAEMPGKYMNRVIVKYHYILPSGEDYGRSQMKTLTIGKLSKQIENESVFPCEYEVDENHQSYKKTASNSF
;
A
#
# COMPACT_ATOMS: atom_id res chain seq x y z
N MET A 1 -12.01 19.07 -4.22
CA MET A 1 -12.95 18.12 -3.58
C MET A 1 -13.67 17.36 -4.67
N ILE A 2 -13.30 16.11 -4.83
CA ILE A 2 -13.80 15.21 -5.87
C ILE A 2 -15.25 14.82 -5.55
N GLU A 3 -16.12 14.87 -6.55
CA GLU A 3 -17.49 14.37 -6.44
C GLU A 3 -17.46 12.85 -6.66
N LEU A 4 -17.72 12.08 -5.60
CA LEU A 4 -17.68 10.63 -5.62
C LEU A 4 -19.08 10.06 -5.87
N LYS A 5 -19.17 8.96 -6.62
CA LYS A 5 -20.39 8.18 -6.83
C LYS A 5 -20.12 6.68 -6.71
N GLN A 6 -21.19 5.91 -6.54
CA GLN A 6 -21.12 4.45 -6.57
C GLN A 6 -20.55 3.97 -7.92
N GLY A 7 -19.65 2.99 -7.87
CA GLY A 7 -18.98 2.41 -9.03
C GLY A 7 -17.72 3.16 -9.46
N ASP A 8 -17.38 4.30 -8.84
CA ASP A 8 -16.10 4.94 -9.10
C ASP A 8 -14.95 4.04 -8.64
N THR A 9 -13.88 4.02 -9.42
CA THR A 9 -12.68 3.25 -9.12
C THR A 9 -11.43 4.10 -9.19
N PHE A 10 -10.45 3.78 -8.35
CA PHE A 10 -9.20 4.52 -8.22
C PHE A 10 -8.04 3.56 -7.98
N ASP A 11 -6.97 3.76 -8.71
CA ASP A 11 -5.68 3.14 -8.43
C ASP A 11 -4.79 4.19 -7.77
N ILE A 12 -4.25 3.86 -6.60
CA ILE A 12 -3.30 4.72 -5.89
C ILE A 12 -2.03 3.92 -5.67
N GLU A 13 -0.87 4.55 -5.86
CA GLU A 13 0.41 3.90 -5.60
C GLU A 13 0.52 3.46 -4.13
N TYR A 14 1.08 2.27 -3.89
CA TYR A 14 1.20 1.70 -2.56
C TYR A 14 2.55 1.01 -2.34
N PRO A 15 3.24 1.25 -1.22
CA PRO A 15 4.53 0.62 -0.95
C PRO A 15 4.36 -0.84 -0.58
N PHE A 16 5.36 -1.64 -0.94
CA PHE A 16 5.53 -3.04 -0.53
C PHE A 16 6.97 -3.24 -0.04
N HIS A 17 7.13 -4.09 0.97
CA HIS A 17 8.44 -4.53 1.43
C HIS A 17 8.58 -6.04 1.24
N ASN A 18 9.82 -6.45 1.08
CA ASN A 18 10.21 -7.84 0.96
C ASN A 18 10.29 -8.47 2.35
N GLN A 19 9.47 -9.50 2.61
CA GLN A 19 9.50 -10.24 3.87
C GLN A 19 10.46 -11.44 3.82
N GLY A 20 11.15 -11.63 2.70
CA GLY A 20 12.10 -12.71 2.46
C GLY A 20 11.74 -13.53 1.23
N CYS A 21 12.40 -14.68 1.10
CA CYS A 21 12.17 -15.60 -0.01
C CYS A 21 11.47 -16.87 0.47
N GLY A 22 10.41 -17.26 -0.24
CA GLY A 22 9.74 -18.54 -0.06
C GLY A 22 10.16 -19.55 -1.11
N PHE A 23 10.13 -20.83 -0.75
CA PHE A 23 10.15 -21.91 -1.73
C PHE A 23 8.71 -22.33 -2.04
N TYR A 24 8.25 -22.07 -3.26
CA TYR A 24 6.96 -22.55 -3.75
C TYR A 24 7.17 -23.26 -5.09
N ASN A 25 6.71 -24.51 -5.20
CA ASN A 25 6.87 -25.36 -6.40
C ASN A 25 8.30 -25.42 -6.98
N GLY A 26 9.33 -25.37 -6.13
CA GLY A 26 10.74 -25.45 -6.55
C GLY A 26 11.34 -24.13 -7.06
N VAL A 27 10.56 -23.04 -7.02
CA VAL A 27 11.01 -21.68 -7.37
C VAL A 27 11.17 -20.86 -6.09
N ILE A 28 12.27 -20.10 -6.01
CA ILE A 28 12.47 -19.09 -4.97
C ILE A 28 11.67 -17.86 -5.38
N GLU A 29 10.59 -17.58 -4.66
CA GLU A 29 9.76 -16.40 -4.89
C GLU A 29 9.96 -15.39 -3.76
N THR A 30 10.15 -14.13 -4.16
CA THR A 30 10.16 -13.00 -3.22
C THR A 30 8.75 -12.81 -2.67
N MET A 31 8.59 -12.95 -1.36
CA MET A 31 7.31 -12.69 -0.70
C MET A 31 7.21 -11.19 -0.40
N LEU A 32 6.31 -10.53 -1.12
CA LEU A 32 6.00 -9.11 -0.91
C LEU A 32 4.81 -8.95 0.02
N THR A 33 4.93 -8.02 0.96
CA THR A 33 3.85 -7.66 1.89
C THR A 33 3.53 -6.17 1.73
N PRO A 34 2.23 -5.78 1.65
CA PRO A 34 1.84 -4.38 1.58
C PRO A 34 2.35 -3.59 2.79
N GLY A 35 2.89 -2.40 2.54
CA GLY A 35 3.44 -1.47 3.51
C GLY A 35 4.97 -1.41 3.47
N CYS A 36 5.53 -0.59 4.34
CA CYS A 36 6.99 -0.42 4.48
C CYS A 36 7.56 -1.29 5.59
N HIS A 37 8.85 -1.60 5.48
CA HIS A 37 9.65 -2.09 6.60
C HIS A 37 9.97 -0.91 7.55
N ARG A 38 10.08 -1.20 8.84
CA ARG A 38 10.48 -0.22 9.85
C ARG A 38 11.92 -0.47 10.22
N ASP A 39 12.77 0.47 9.88
CA ASP A 39 14.19 0.45 10.21
C ASP A 39 14.49 1.36 11.39
N THR A 40 15.55 1.04 12.12
CA THR A 40 16.02 1.81 13.27
C THR A 40 17.53 1.96 13.20
N GLU A 41 17.98 3.20 13.15
CA GLU A 41 19.40 3.53 13.31
C GLU A 41 19.63 4.23 14.65
N GLN A 42 20.76 3.91 15.28
CA GLN A 42 21.23 4.61 16.46
C GLN A 42 22.27 5.63 16.03
N GLU A 43 21.93 6.91 16.15
CA GLU A 43 22.92 7.99 16.07
C GLU A 43 23.40 8.36 17.47
N ASP A 44 24.73 8.33 17.68
CA ASP A 44 25.36 8.93 18.86
C ASP A 44 25.65 10.41 18.57
N GLN A 45 24.74 11.28 19.01
CA GLN A 45 24.90 12.73 18.88
C GLN A 45 25.62 13.37 20.08
N GLY A 46 26.38 12.60 20.86
CA GLY A 46 27.21 13.10 21.96
C GLY A 46 26.45 13.49 23.24
N TRP A 47 25.12 13.31 23.28
CA TRP A 47 24.26 13.53 24.46
C TRP A 47 23.36 12.33 24.80
N GLY A 48 23.61 11.16 24.19
CA GLY A 48 22.84 9.93 24.34
C GLY A 48 22.40 9.35 23.00
N TYR A 49 21.95 8.09 23.02
CA TYR A 49 21.41 7.40 21.85
C TYR A 49 20.04 7.98 21.50
N GLN A 50 19.90 8.54 20.29
CA GLN A 50 18.59 8.83 19.72
C GLN A 50 18.28 7.74 18.68
N GLU A 51 17.17 7.02 18.88
CA GLU A 51 16.67 6.09 17.87
C GLU A 51 16.00 6.88 16.74
N CYS A 52 16.62 6.88 15.57
CA CYS A 52 16.04 7.40 14.35
C CYS A 52 15.23 6.27 13.69
N VAL A 53 13.91 6.44 13.61
CA VAL A 53 13.00 5.48 12.96
C VAL A 53 12.70 5.99 11.56
N TYR A 54 12.96 5.16 10.55
CA TYR A 54 12.57 5.43 9.17
C TYR A 54 11.81 4.24 8.57
N TRP A 55 11.09 4.50 7.49
CA TRP A 55 10.25 3.52 6.81
C TRP A 55 10.76 3.31 5.40
N THR A 56 10.98 2.05 5.03
CA THR A 56 11.59 1.71 3.74
C THR A 56 10.66 0.81 2.94
N ALA A 57 10.39 1.19 1.69
CA ALA A 57 9.69 0.35 0.71
C ALA A 57 10.72 -0.26 -0.24
N ASN A 58 10.58 -1.54 -0.59
CA ASN A 58 11.43 -2.18 -1.59
C ASN A 58 10.81 -2.10 -2.99
N PHE A 59 9.49 -2.02 -3.08
CA PHE A 59 8.76 -2.00 -4.34
C PHE A 59 7.52 -1.11 -4.25
N MET A 60 7.12 -0.57 -5.41
CA MET A 60 5.86 0.14 -5.56
C MET A 60 4.86 -0.72 -6.33
N GLY A 61 3.72 -0.98 -5.71
CA GLY A 61 2.55 -1.54 -6.36
C GLY A 61 1.40 -0.55 -6.29
N LYS A 62 0.18 -1.06 -6.18
CA LYS A 62 -1.01 -0.20 -6.06
C LYS A 62 -1.97 -0.72 -5.00
N ILE A 63 -2.82 0.17 -4.54
CA ILE A 63 -4.10 -0.17 -3.92
C ILE A 63 -5.20 0.25 -4.88
N HIS A 64 -6.10 -0.68 -5.18
CA HIS A 64 -7.29 -0.41 -5.97
C HIS A 64 -8.47 -0.20 -5.04
N TYR A 65 -9.19 0.89 -5.21
CA TYR A 65 -10.45 1.19 -4.53
C TYR A 65 -11.62 1.14 -5.51
N GLU A 66 -12.74 0.56 -5.08
CA GLU A 66 -14.03 0.59 -5.73
C GLU A 66 -15.06 1.15 -4.74
N VAL A 67 -15.77 2.22 -5.12
CA VAL A 67 -16.83 2.82 -4.30
C VAL A 67 -18.07 1.97 -4.37
N MET A 68 -18.37 1.25 -3.29
CA MET A 68 -19.53 0.36 -3.21
C MET A 68 -20.81 1.12 -2.88
N SER A 69 -20.72 2.13 -2.01
CA SER A 69 -21.83 3.00 -1.67
C SER A 69 -21.38 4.25 -0.93
N ILE A 70 -22.26 5.26 -0.92
CA ILE A 70 -22.10 6.48 -0.15
C ILE A 70 -23.27 6.56 0.81
N ALA A 71 -22.96 6.69 2.10
CA ALA A 71 -23.95 6.82 3.15
C ALA A 71 -24.00 8.29 3.60
N GLU A 72 -25.16 8.91 3.39
CA GLU A 72 -25.47 10.23 3.94
C GLU A 72 -25.59 10.12 5.46
N MET A 73 -24.83 10.95 6.17
CA MET A 73 -24.85 10.95 7.63
C MET A 73 -25.75 12.09 8.14
N PRO A 74 -26.51 11.88 9.22
CA PRO A 74 -27.40 12.91 9.74
C PRO A 74 -26.64 14.13 10.28
N GLY A 75 -27.26 15.31 10.21
CA GLY A 75 -26.75 16.52 10.85
C GLY A 75 -25.44 17.05 10.25
N LYS A 76 -24.43 17.26 11.10
CA LYS A 76 -23.13 17.86 10.72
C LYS A 76 -22.01 16.82 10.50
N TYR A 77 -22.35 15.53 10.52
CA TYR A 77 -21.35 14.48 10.31
C TYR A 77 -20.98 14.39 8.83
N MET A 78 -19.69 14.20 8.54
CA MET A 78 -19.25 13.94 7.17
C MET A 78 -19.82 12.62 6.65
N ASN A 79 -20.33 12.65 5.43
CA ASN A 79 -20.77 11.46 4.69
C ASN A 79 -19.66 10.40 4.65
N ARG A 80 -20.10 9.14 4.65
CA ARG A 80 -19.21 7.98 4.62
C ARG A 80 -19.19 7.38 3.23
N VAL A 81 -18.02 6.90 2.83
CA VAL A 81 -17.84 6.10 1.63
C VAL A 81 -17.47 4.70 2.05
N ILE A 82 -18.24 3.73 1.60
CA ILE A 82 -17.94 2.32 1.77
C ILE A 82 -17.20 1.90 0.50
N VAL A 83 -15.94 1.53 0.66
CA VAL A 83 -15.07 1.09 -0.44
C VAL A 83 -14.72 -0.37 -0.29
N LYS A 84 -14.72 -1.08 -1.42
CA LYS A 84 -14.02 -2.35 -1.56
C LYS A 84 -12.61 -2.02 -2.03
N TYR A 85 -11.62 -2.73 -1.50
CA TYR A 85 -10.24 -2.53 -1.90
C TYR A 85 -9.45 -3.81 -1.94
N HIS A 86 -8.42 -3.84 -2.77
CA HIS A 86 -7.39 -4.88 -2.77
C HIS A 86 -6.06 -4.25 -3.17
N TYR A 87 -4.98 -4.95 -2.89
CA TYR A 87 -3.65 -4.53 -3.28
C TYR A 87 -3.29 -5.20 -4.60
N ILE A 88 -2.52 -4.51 -5.43
CA ILE A 88 -1.98 -5.01 -6.69
C ILE A 88 -0.47 -4.99 -6.55
N LEU A 89 0.16 -6.14 -6.75
CA LEU A 89 1.61 -6.29 -6.72
C LEU A 89 2.27 -5.44 -7.81
N PRO A 90 3.58 -5.13 -7.67
CA PRO A 90 4.36 -4.49 -8.74
C PRO A 90 4.31 -5.26 -10.07
N SER A 91 4.09 -6.58 -10.03
CA SER A 91 3.91 -7.43 -11.20
C SER A 91 2.57 -7.23 -11.92
N GLY A 92 1.62 -6.52 -11.32
CA GLY A 92 0.25 -6.36 -11.79
C GLY A 92 -0.73 -7.44 -11.31
N GLU A 93 -0.27 -8.42 -10.52
CA GLU A 93 -1.13 -9.47 -9.97
C GLU A 93 -1.83 -9.01 -8.68
N ASP A 94 -3.06 -9.46 -8.47
CA ASP A 94 -3.80 -9.17 -7.25
C ASP A 94 -3.13 -9.81 -6.02
N TYR A 95 -2.90 -9.00 -4.98
CA TYR A 95 -2.40 -9.45 -3.70
C TYR A 95 -3.55 -9.77 -2.75
N GLY A 96 -3.68 -11.05 -2.41
CA GLY A 96 -4.65 -11.52 -1.43
C GLY A 96 -6.10 -11.37 -1.88
N ARG A 97 -7.01 -11.21 -0.92
CA ARG A 97 -8.45 -11.06 -1.18
C ARG A 97 -8.87 -9.60 -1.02
N SER A 98 -9.91 -9.21 -1.77
CA SER A 98 -10.53 -7.91 -1.54
C SER A 98 -11.13 -7.80 -0.14
N GLN A 99 -11.02 -6.61 0.44
CA GLN A 99 -11.53 -6.24 1.75
C GLN A 99 -12.48 -5.05 1.61
N MET A 100 -13.30 -4.81 2.64
CA MET A 100 -14.16 -3.63 2.70
C MET A 100 -13.70 -2.68 3.79
N LYS A 101 -13.81 -1.37 3.53
CA LYS A 101 -13.44 -0.32 4.47
C LYS A 101 -14.42 0.84 4.37
N THR A 102 -14.67 1.48 5.51
CA THR A 102 -15.46 2.71 5.56
C THR A 102 -14.54 3.89 5.80
N LEU A 103 -14.62 4.91 4.95
CA LEU A 103 -13.85 6.15 5.03
C LEU A 103 -14.82 7.35 5.11
N THR A 104 -14.31 8.52 5.51
CA THR A 104 -15.02 9.78 5.23
C THR A 104 -14.77 10.17 3.77
N ILE A 105 -15.73 10.87 3.14
CA ILE A 105 -15.50 11.47 1.80
C ILE A 105 -14.21 12.30 1.80
N GLY A 106 -13.98 13.11 2.84
CA GLY A 106 -12.79 13.95 2.93
C GLY A 106 -11.47 13.14 2.99
N LYS A 107 -11.45 12.00 3.70
CA LYS A 107 -10.25 11.16 3.76
C LYS A 107 -9.96 10.51 2.42
N LEU A 108 -10.97 9.94 1.76
CA LEU A 108 -10.78 9.32 0.45
C LEU A 108 -10.38 10.36 -0.61
N SER A 109 -11.04 11.52 -0.62
CA SER A 109 -10.70 12.63 -1.53
C SER A 109 -9.25 13.05 -1.36
N LYS A 110 -8.77 13.22 -0.12
CA LYS A 110 -7.38 13.59 0.16
C LYS A 110 -6.40 12.52 -0.30
N GLN A 111 -6.73 11.24 -0.15
CA GLN A 111 -5.88 10.13 -0.59
C GLN A 111 -5.77 10.10 -2.13
N ILE A 112 -6.87 10.37 -2.84
CA ILE A 112 -6.87 10.46 -4.31
C ILE A 112 -6.10 11.71 -4.77
N GLU A 113 -6.37 12.88 -4.18
CA GLU A 113 -5.72 14.14 -4.55
C GLU A 113 -4.21 14.13 -4.26
N ASN A 114 -3.77 13.47 -3.19
CA ASN A 114 -2.35 13.34 -2.84
C ASN A 114 -1.67 12.15 -3.51
N GLU A 115 -2.41 11.32 -4.26
CA GLU A 115 -1.93 10.06 -4.83
C GLU A 115 -1.21 9.16 -3.81
N SER A 116 -1.63 9.24 -2.53
CA SER A 116 -1.00 8.48 -1.45
C SER A 116 -2.01 8.14 -0.37
N VAL A 117 -2.02 6.86 0.00
CA VAL A 117 -2.84 6.32 1.09
C VAL A 117 -2.01 5.94 2.32
N PHE A 118 -0.69 5.90 2.17
CA PHE A 118 0.22 5.48 3.22
C PHE A 118 0.44 6.64 4.21
N PRO A 119 0.30 6.41 5.52
CA PRO A 119 0.21 7.51 6.49
C PRO A 119 1.55 8.13 6.88
N CYS A 120 2.67 7.53 6.46
CA CYS A 120 4.02 7.94 6.83
C CYS A 120 4.82 8.32 5.57
N GLU A 121 5.81 9.18 5.74
CA GLU A 121 6.88 9.32 4.74
C GLU A 121 7.72 8.04 4.73
N TYR A 122 8.20 7.65 3.56
CA TYR A 122 9.03 6.47 3.36
C TYR A 122 10.01 6.71 2.22
N GLU A 123 11.13 6.01 2.28
CA GLU A 123 12.12 5.96 1.21
C GLU A 123 11.92 4.69 0.39
N VAL A 124 12.22 4.77 -0.91
CA VAL A 124 12.20 3.61 -1.80
C VAL A 124 13.64 3.14 -1.97
N ASP A 125 13.95 1.96 -1.44
CA ASP A 125 15.28 1.36 -1.59
C ASP A 125 15.40 0.68 -2.96
N GLU A 126 16.04 1.41 -3.89
CA GLU A 126 16.23 0.97 -5.27
C GLU A 126 17.14 -0.26 -5.40
N ASN A 127 17.94 -0.59 -4.38
CA ASN A 127 18.88 -1.70 -4.44
C ASN A 127 18.22 -3.08 -4.40
N HIS A 128 16.95 -3.16 -3.99
CA HIS A 128 16.19 -4.41 -3.88
C HIS A 128 15.20 -4.65 -5.04
N GLN A 129 15.24 -3.85 -6.11
CA GLN A 129 14.23 -3.84 -7.18
C GLN A 129 14.20 -5.08 -8.11
N SER A 130 15.02 -6.12 -7.90
CA SER A 130 15.02 -7.29 -8.79
C SER A 130 13.87 -8.27 -8.49
N TYR A 131 12.65 -7.95 -8.94
CA TYR A 131 11.57 -8.95 -9.05
C TYR A 131 11.74 -9.70 -10.37
N LYS A 132 12.31 -10.90 -10.33
CA LYS A 132 12.30 -11.81 -11.49
C LYS A 132 11.13 -12.78 -11.35
N LYS A 133 10.12 -12.59 -12.19
CA LYS A 133 9.15 -13.66 -12.51
C LYS A 133 9.93 -14.72 -13.28
N THR A 134 10.45 -15.73 -12.60
CA THR A 134 11.10 -16.87 -13.28
C THR A 134 10.04 -17.57 -14.11
N ALA A 135 10.13 -17.40 -15.43
CA ALA A 135 9.27 -18.05 -16.40
C ALA A 135 9.24 -19.56 -16.12
N SER A 136 8.03 -20.11 -16.01
CA SER A 136 7.80 -21.54 -15.98
C SER A 136 8.30 -22.14 -17.28
N ASN A 137 9.41 -22.88 -17.21
CA ASN A 137 9.80 -23.77 -18.31
C ASN A 137 8.74 -24.88 -18.39
N SER A 138 8.00 -24.85 -19.48
CA SER A 138 7.13 -25.94 -19.92
C SER A 138 8.02 -27.11 -20.34
N PHE A 139 7.83 -28.26 -19.68
CA PHE A 139 8.22 -29.58 -20.18
C PHE A 139 6.99 -30.47 -20.22
#